data_AF-A0A3M2EBU0-F1
#
_entry.id   AF-A0A3M2EBU0-F1
#
_cell.length_a   1.000
_cell.length_b   1.000
_cell.length_c   1.000
_cell.angle_alpha   90.00
_cell.angle_beta   90.00
_cell.angle_gamma   90.00
#
_symmetry.space_group_name_H-M   'P 1'
#
loop_
_entity.id
_entity.type
_entity.pdbx_description
1 polymer ?
#
loop_
_entity_poly.entity_id
_entity_poly.type
_entity_poly.pdbx_seq_one_letter_code
_entity_poly.pdbx_strand_id
1 'polypeptide(L)'
;MTPLLPALPALAGILLNLITPPTIVVPDWGWAVAVAALAARRHHWLWALPLLLLHDLLLYQEARPLLLPAVAIGLLLVLYIDRQSGPALPQRLLMVIVAATPLAAEGWSPRAIALSLLFAIPLWHGIRDREHTGQRGAPPPSPAPDAIE
;
A
#
# COMPACT_ATOMS: atom_id res chain seq x y z
N MET A 1 2.78 14.94 0.11
CA MET A 1 4.10 14.29 0.08
C MET A 1 4.26 13.61 -1.26
N THR A 2 5.44 13.62 -1.86
CA THR A 2 5.72 12.91 -3.10
C THR A 2 5.57 11.39 -2.86
N PRO A 3 4.96 10.65 -3.79
CA PRO A 3 4.74 9.20 -3.66
C PRO A 3 6.05 8.40 -3.52
N LEU A 4 7.19 9.03 -3.81
CA LEU A 4 8.52 8.43 -3.70
C LEU A 4 8.87 7.95 -2.29
N LEU A 5 8.47 8.67 -1.23
CA LEU A 5 8.99 8.39 0.11
C LEU A 5 8.61 6.98 0.63
N PRO A 6 7.37 6.51 0.51
CA PRO A 6 7.01 5.12 0.83
C PRO A 6 7.31 4.12 -0.30
N ALA A 7 7.47 4.56 -1.55
CA ALA A 7 7.81 3.66 -2.66
C ALA A 7 9.24 3.07 -2.55
N LEU A 8 10.22 3.89 -2.13
CA LEU A 8 11.60 3.44 -1.93
C LEU A 8 11.74 2.30 -0.90
N PRO A 9 11.21 2.40 0.33
CA PRO A 9 11.29 1.32 1.31
C PRO A 9 10.50 0.09 0.87
N ALA A 10 9.41 0.26 0.13
CA ALA A 10 8.70 -0.87 -0.45
C ALA A 10 9.57 -1.60 -1.48
N LEU A 11 10.21 -0.89 -2.42
CA LEU A 11 11.17 -1.49 -3.38
C LEU A 11 12.33 -2.19 -2.66
N ALA A 12 12.89 -1.57 -1.62
CA ALA A 12 13.93 -2.21 -0.80
C ALA A 12 13.42 -3.49 -0.13
N GLY A 13 12.17 -3.50 0.34
CA GLY A 13 11.50 -4.68 0.87
C GLY A 13 11.31 -5.79 -0.16
N ILE A 14 10.94 -5.45 -1.40
CA ILE A 14 10.87 -6.41 -2.52
C ILE A 14 12.24 -7.05 -2.75
N LEU A 15 13.31 -6.24 -2.79
CA LEU A 15 14.68 -6.73 -2.98
C LEU A 15 15.13 -7.64 -1.81
N LEU A 16 14.79 -7.28 -0.57
CA LEU A 16 15.06 -8.08 0.62
C LEU A 16 14.36 -9.44 0.56
N ASN A 17 13.09 -9.49 0.13
CA ASN A 17 12.39 -10.76 -0.04
C ASN A 17 13.04 -11.63 -1.12
N LEU A 18 13.48 -11.03 -2.23
CA LEU A 18 14.12 -11.77 -3.34
C LEU A 18 15.45 -12.42 -2.92
N ILE A 19 16.21 -11.81 -2.02
CA ILE A 19 17.48 -12.36 -1.53
C ILE A 19 17.33 -13.26 -0.30
N THR A 20 16.14 -13.28 0.32
CA THR A 20 15.88 -14.08 1.52
C THR A 20 15.60 -15.53 1.12
N PRO A 21 16.32 -16.51 1.69
CA PRO A 21 16.05 -17.92 1.39
C PRO A 21 14.68 -18.35 1.93
N PRO A 22 13.96 -19.23 1.22
CA PRO A 22 12.58 -19.63 1.56
C PRO A 22 12.48 -20.42 2.89
N THR A 23 13.61 -20.80 3.47
CA THR A 23 13.69 -21.53 4.75
C THR A 23 13.49 -20.61 5.96
N ILE A 24 13.65 -19.30 5.80
CA ILE A 24 13.47 -18.33 6.88
C ILE A 24 12.09 -17.71 6.75
N VAL A 25 11.30 -17.78 7.83
CA VAL A 25 10.00 -17.09 7.89
C VAL A 25 10.28 -15.61 8.14
N VAL A 26 10.15 -14.80 7.09
CA VAL A 26 10.33 -13.34 7.13
C VAL A 26 9.02 -12.69 6.67
N PRO A 27 8.60 -11.57 7.28
CA PRO A 27 7.48 -10.79 6.74
C PRO A 27 7.82 -10.31 5.33
N ASP A 28 6.77 -10.15 4.53
CA ASP A 28 6.88 -9.51 3.24
C ASP A 28 6.96 -7.99 3.43
N TRP A 29 8.19 -7.47 3.46
CA TRP A 29 8.44 -6.04 3.70
C TRP A 29 7.92 -5.16 2.56
N GLY A 30 8.07 -5.62 1.31
CA GLY A 30 7.64 -4.87 0.13
C GLY A 30 6.13 -4.74 0.08
N TRP A 31 5.43 -5.85 0.30
CA TRP A 31 3.98 -5.90 0.40
C TRP A 31 3.46 -5.09 1.60
N ALA A 32 4.05 -5.25 2.79
CA ALA A 32 3.61 -4.56 4.00
C ALA A 32 3.66 -3.03 3.86
N VAL A 33 4.72 -2.49 3.25
CA VAL A 33 4.85 -1.05 3.00
C VAL A 33 3.86 -0.57 1.94
N ALA A 34 3.68 -1.33 0.85
CA ALA A 34 2.74 -0.96 -0.21
C ALA A 34 1.29 -0.96 0.29
N VAL A 35 0.91 -1.97 1.09
CA VAL A 35 -0.41 -2.06 1.73
C VAL A 35 -0.61 -1.00 2.80
N ALA A 36 0.41 -0.72 3.62
CA ALA A 36 0.35 0.36 4.60
C ALA A 36 0.11 1.72 3.93
N ALA A 37 0.74 1.96 2.79
CA ALA A 37 0.56 3.19 2.04
C ALA A 37 -0.81 3.28 1.36
N LEU A 38 -1.32 2.16 0.85
CA LEU A 38 -2.68 2.03 0.33
C LEU A 38 -3.72 2.35 1.41
N ALA A 39 -3.50 1.86 2.63
CA ALA A 39 -4.34 2.14 3.79
C ALA A 39 -4.20 3.58 4.30
N ALA A 40 -3.07 4.25 4.06
CA ALA A 40 -2.83 5.61 4.56
C ALA A 40 -3.72 6.67 3.89
N ARG A 41 -3.80 6.69 2.54
CA ARG A 41 -4.56 7.72 1.81
C ARG A 41 -5.27 7.22 0.56
N ARG A 42 -6.35 7.93 0.27
CA ARG A 42 -7.20 7.77 -0.93
C ARG A 42 -6.45 7.89 -2.25
N HIS A 43 -5.37 8.64 -2.38
CA HIS A 43 -4.70 8.82 -3.68
C HIS A 43 -3.43 7.98 -3.84
N HIS A 44 -3.04 7.22 -2.81
CA HIS A 44 -1.82 6.43 -2.86
C HIS A 44 -1.95 5.15 -3.67
N TRP A 45 -3.18 4.71 -3.98
CA TRP A 45 -3.40 3.54 -4.85
C TRP A 45 -2.79 3.70 -6.24
N LEU A 46 -2.66 4.93 -6.75
CA LEU A 46 -2.09 5.20 -8.07
C LEU A 46 -0.66 4.68 -8.22
N TRP A 47 0.10 4.59 -7.13
CA TRP A 47 1.47 4.09 -7.15
C TRP A 47 1.64 2.82 -6.31
N ALA A 48 0.87 2.65 -5.23
CA ALA A 48 0.93 1.45 -4.39
C ALA A 48 0.42 0.20 -5.13
N LEU A 49 -0.62 0.32 -5.98
CA LEU A 49 -1.12 -0.82 -6.76
C LEU A 49 -0.16 -1.24 -7.87
N PRO A 50 0.44 -0.33 -8.67
CA PRO A 50 1.53 -0.71 -9.57
C PRO A 50 2.71 -1.38 -8.85
N LEU A 51 3.01 -0.94 -7.63
CA LEU A 51 4.10 -1.53 -6.85
C LEU A 51 3.77 -2.93 -6.33
N LEU A 52 2.53 -3.15 -5.86
CA LEU A 52 2.03 -4.48 -5.51
C LEU A 52 1.99 -5.40 -6.73
N LEU A 53 1.55 -4.90 -7.88
CA LEU A 53 1.59 -5.65 -9.12
C LEU A 53 3.04 -6.01 -9.49
N LEU A 54 3.97 -5.06 -9.40
CA LEU A 54 5.38 -5.32 -9.67
C LEU A 54 5.96 -6.36 -8.71
N HIS A 55 5.65 -6.25 -7.41
CA HIS A 55 5.99 -7.23 -6.39
C HIS A 55 5.51 -8.63 -6.80
N ASP A 56 4.22 -8.76 -7.11
CA ASP A 56 3.61 -10.05 -7.42
C ASP A 56 4.16 -10.62 -8.74
N LEU A 57 4.40 -9.78 -9.75
CA LEU A 57 4.99 -10.21 -11.02
C LEU A 57 6.44 -10.70 -10.87
N LEU A 58 7.20 -10.11 -9.94
CA LEU A 58 8.60 -10.47 -9.70
C LEU A 58 8.71 -11.76 -8.86
N LEU A 59 7.86 -11.92 -7.84
CA LEU A 59 7.91 -13.08 -6.95
C LEU A 59 7.11 -14.27 -7.45
N TYR A 60 6.02 -14.08 -8.18
CA TYR A 60 5.07 -15.15 -8.55
C TYR A 60 5.01 -15.34 -10.06
N GLN A 61 6.12 -15.84 -10.61
CA GLN A 61 6.27 -16.01 -12.05
C GLN A 61 5.26 -16.99 -12.66
N GLU A 62 4.91 -18.06 -11.95
CA GLU A 62 4.01 -19.12 -12.40
C GLU A 62 2.54 -18.72 -12.35
N ALA A 63 2.19 -17.78 -11.45
CA ALA A 63 0.81 -17.36 -11.23
C ALA A 63 0.42 -16.11 -12.01
N ARG A 64 1.34 -15.53 -12.78
CA ARG A 64 1.11 -14.39 -13.69
C ARG A 64 -0.22 -14.41 -14.45
N PRO A 65 -0.63 -15.49 -15.14
CA PRO A 65 -1.86 -15.48 -15.94
C PRO A 65 -3.15 -15.36 -15.09
N LEU A 66 -3.10 -15.76 -13.81
CA LEU A 66 -4.22 -15.64 -12.87
C LEU A 66 -4.17 -14.32 -12.09
N LEU A 67 -2.96 -13.89 -11.71
CA LEU A 67 -2.68 -12.68 -10.94
C LEU A 67 -3.03 -11.41 -11.71
N LEU A 68 -2.61 -11.30 -12.98
CA LEU A 68 -2.85 -10.10 -13.80
C LEU A 68 -4.34 -9.72 -13.90
N PRO A 69 -5.26 -10.64 -14.29
CA PRO A 69 -6.68 -10.30 -14.34
C PRO A 69 -7.26 -10.04 -12.95
N ALA A 70 -6.84 -10.78 -11.91
CA ALA A 70 -7.32 -10.56 -10.54
C ALA A 70 -6.92 -9.16 -10.02
N VAL A 71 -5.67 -8.74 -10.25
CA VAL A 71 -5.19 -7.40 -9.86
C VAL A 71 -5.88 -6.31 -10.67
N ALA A 72 -6.09 -6.52 -11.98
CA ALA A 72 -6.82 -5.57 -12.83
C ALA A 72 -8.28 -5.40 -12.37
N ILE A 73 -8.96 -6.51 -12.04
CA ILE A 73 -10.32 -6.48 -11.48
C ILE A 73 -10.31 -5.79 -10.12
N GLY A 74 -9.35 -6.09 -9.25
CA GLY A 74 -9.18 -5.43 -7.96
C GLY A 74 -9.00 -3.92 -8.09
N LEU A 75 -8.15 -3.47 -9.02
CA LEU A 75 -7.95 -2.05 -9.38
C LEU A 75 -9.25 -1.37 -9.81
N LEU A 76 -10.03 -2.01 -10.69
CA LEU A 76 -11.32 -1.49 -11.16
C LEU A 76 -12.35 -1.43 -10.03
N LEU A 77 -12.40 -2.47 -9.19
CA LEU A 77 -13.30 -2.54 -8.05
C LEU A 77 -12.97 -1.45 -7.03
N VAL A 78 -11.68 -1.22 -6.79
CA VAL A 78 -11.17 -0.12 -5.96
C VAL A 78 -11.61 1.22 -6.50
N LEU A 79 -11.39 1.49 -7.78
CA LEU A 79 -11.79 2.73 -8.44
C LEU A 79 -13.29 2.97 -8.37
N TYR A 80 -14.07 1.89 -8.50
CA TYR A 80 -15.52 1.93 -8.40
C TYR A 80 -15.99 2.23 -6.98
N ILE A 81 -15.49 1.49 -5.98
CA ILE A 81 -15.85 1.68 -4.57
C ILE A 81 -15.40 3.07 -4.09
N ASP A 82 -14.21 3.52 -4.50
CA ASP A 82 -13.67 4.83 -4.14
C ASP A 82 -14.49 6.01 -4.69
N ARG A 83 -15.24 5.79 -5.77
CA ARG A 83 -16.18 6.80 -6.30
C ARG A 83 -17.48 6.87 -5.52
N GLN A 84 -17.91 5.77 -4.90
CA GLN A 84 -19.23 5.66 -4.26
C GLN A 84 -19.17 5.80 -2.75
N SER A 85 -18.13 5.25 -2.15
CA SER A 85 -17.88 5.29 -0.72
C SER A 85 -16.91 6.44 -0.48
N GLY A 86 -17.25 7.39 0.38
CA GLY A 86 -16.27 8.34 0.91
C GLY A 86 -15.07 7.60 1.54
N PRO A 87 -14.03 8.31 2.03
CA PRO A 87 -12.76 7.73 2.49
C PRO A 87 -12.90 6.90 3.78
N ALA A 88 -13.62 5.78 3.72
CA ALA A 88 -14.04 5.01 4.86
C ALA A 88 -13.05 3.87 5.14
N LEU A 89 -12.84 3.61 6.43
CA LEU A 89 -12.02 2.51 6.94
C LEU A 89 -12.33 1.13 6.31
N PRO A 90 -13.62 0.76 6.06
CA PRO A 90 -13.95 -0.55 5.50
C PRO A 90 -13.38 -0.78 4.10
N GLN A 91 -13.34 0.26 3.26
CA GLN A 91 -12.78 0.16 1.90
C GLN A 91 -11.28 -0.15 1.95
N ARG A 92 -10.55 0.49 2.84
CA ARG A 92 -9.10 0.28 3.02
C ARG A 92 -8.81 -1.13 3.53
N LEU A 93 -9.63 -1.63 4.45
CA LEU A 93 -9.58 -3.01 4.93
C LEU A 93 -9.87 -4.01 3.81
N LEU A 94 -10.87 -3.75 2.98
CA LEU A 94 -11.16 -4.60 1.81
C LEU A 94 -9.97 -4.66 0.87
N MET A 95 -9.30 -3.53 0.63
CA MET A 95 -8.10 -3.51 -0.19
C MET A 95 -6.95 -4.34 0.40
N VAL A 96 -6.75 -4.27 1.72
CA VAL A 96 -5.74 -5.09 2.42
C VAL A 96 -6.05 -6.57 2.25
N ILE A 97 -7.32 -6.96 2.38
CA ILE A 97 -7.77 -8.35 2.17
C ILE A 97 -7.53 -8.79 0.73
N VAL A 98 -7.95 -7.98 -0.25
CA VAL A 98 -7.73 -8.26 -1.67
C VAL A 98 -6.24 -8.41 -1.97
N ALA A 99 -5.40 -7.51 -1.46
CA ALA A 99 -3.96 -7.55 -1.62
C ALA A 99 -3.31 -8.78 -0.94
N ALA A 100 -3.93 -9.37 0.08
CA ALA A 100 -3.40 -10.55 0.78
C ALA A 100 -3.76 -11.87 0.07
N THR A 101 -4.79 -11.86 -0.78
CA THR A 101 -5.28 -13.05 -1.50
C THR A 101 -4.19 -13.72 -2.34
N PRO A 102 -3.33 -13.00 -3.09
CA PRO A 102 -2.25 -13.62 -3.85
C PRO A 102 -1.24 -14.34 -2.97
N LEU A 103 -0.86 -13.77 -1.83
CA LEU A 103 0.06 -14.41 -0.89
C LEU A 103 -0.49 -15.78 -0.44
N ALA A 104 -1.79 -15.83 -0.11
CA ALA A 104 -2.45 -17.06 0.30
C ALA A 104 -2.57 -18.09 -0.84
N ALA A 105 -2.84 -17.64 -2.07
CA ALA A 105 -2.93 -18.51 -3.25
C ALA A 105 -1.58 -19.16 -3.59
N GLU A 106 -0.49 -18.43 -3.41
CA GLU A 106 0.89 -18.86 -3.69
C GLU A 106 1.51 -19.70 -2.56
N GLY A 107 0.69 -20.17 -1.63
CA GLY A 107 1.12 -21.08 -0.58
C GLY A 107 2.00 -20.43 0.49
N TRP A 108 1.96 -19.11 0.64
CA TRP A 108 2.67 -18.47 1.74
C TRP A 108 2.16 -18.98 3.08
N SER A 109 3.11 -19.21 3.99
CA SER A 109 2.83 -19.57 5.37
C SER A 109 1.83 -18.57 5.98
N PRO A 110 0.74 -19.04 6.62
CA PRO A 110 -0.20 -18.16 7.32
C PRO A 110 0.50 -17.27 8.36
N ARG A 111 1.62 -17.72 8.93
CA ARG A 111 2.45 -16.92 9.85
C ARG A 111 3.15 -15.78 9.14
N ALA A 112 3.67 -16.00 7.93
CA ALA A 112 4.30 -14.95 7.14
C ALA A 112 3.26 -13.89 6.74
N ILE A 113 2.08 -14.31 6.28
CA ILE A 113 0.96 -13.38 5.96
C ILE A 113 0.55 -12.57 7.19
N ALA A 114 0.39 -13.22 8.34
CA ALA A 114 0.04 -12.54 9.59
C ALA A 114 1.13 -11.55 10.02
N LEU A 115 2.41 -11.90 9.89
CA LEU A 115 3.53 -11.00 10.17
C LEU A 115 3.55 -9.79 9.23
N SER A 116 3.31 -10.00 7.93
CA SER A 116 3.20 -8.91 6.94
C SER A 116 2.06 -7.96 7.28
N LEU A 117 0.90 -8.49 7.66
CA LEU A 117 -0.25 -7.69 8.12
C LEU A 117 0.05 -6.92 9.41
N LEU A 118 0.65 -7.60 10.40
CA LEU A 118 1.06 -6.98 11.65
C LEU A 118 2.09 -5.87 11.43
N PHE A 119 2.98 -6.03 10.46
CA PHE A 119 3.98 -5.02 10.10
C PHE A 119 3.38 -3.85 9.31
N ALA A 120 2.33 -4.08 8.52
CA ALA A 120 1.62 -3.04 7.79
C ALA A 120 0.89 -2.05 8.72
N ILE A 121 0.40 -2.49 9.88
CA ILE A 121 -0.32 -1.64 10.85
C ILE A 121 0.54 -0.47 11.39
N PRO A 122 1.71 -0.69 12.01
CA PRO A 122 2.54 0.42 12.52
C PRO A 122 3.06 1.30 11.39
N LEU A 123 3.36 0.73 10.22
CA LEU A 123 3.74 1.50 9.03
C LEU A 123 2.60 2.42 8.59
N TRP A 124 1.37 1.92 8.58
CA TRP A 124 0.20 2.70 8.22
C TRP A 124 0.02 3.89 9.17
N HIS A 125 0.11 3.66 10.48
CA HIS A 125 0.07 4.74 11.47
C HIS A 125 1.20 5.75 11.28
N GLY A 126 2.44 5.29 11.10
CA GLY A 126 3.60 6.17 10.90
C GLY A 126 3.50 7.02 9.63
N ILE A 127 3.00 6.47 8.52
CA ILE A 127 2.77 7.23 7.27
C ILE A 127 1.67 8.27 7.50
N ARG A 128 0.56 7.87 8.14
CA ARG A 128 -0.57 8.76 8.43
C ARG A 128 -0.17 9.94 9.32
N ASP A 129 0.60 9.70 10.38
CA ASP A 129 0.96 10.73 11.36
C ASP A 129 1.92 11.77 10.78
N ARG A 130 2.92 11.33 10.00
CA ARG A 130 3.87 12.23 9.32
C ARG A 130 3.17 13.21 8.38
N GLU A 131 2.10 12.77 7.74
CA GLU A 131 1.30 13.62 6.87
C GLU A 131 0.47 14.66 7.63
N HIS A 132 -0.09 14.30 8.79
CA HIS A 132 -0.83 15.24 9.63
C HIS A 132 0.10 16.35 10.15
N THR A 133 1.32 16.00 10.53
CA THR A 133 2.34 16.97 10.94
C THR A 133 2.78 17.85 9.77
N GLY A 134 2.96 17.29 8.58
CA GLY A 134 3.30 18.04 7.37
C GLY A 134 2.24 19.06 6.95
N GLN A 135 0.96 18.81 7.24
CA GLN A 135 -0.12 19.78 6.97
C GLN A 135 -0.22 20.90 8.00
N ARG A 136 0.19 20.66 9.26
CA ARG A 136 0.18 21.69 10.32
C ARG A 136 1.33 22.70 10.22
N GLY A 137 2.41 22.35 9.51
CA GLY A 137 3.56 23.22 9.31
C GLY A 137 3.42 24.24 8.16
N ALA A 138 2.30 24.23 7.42
CA ALA A 138 2.07 25.22 6.37
C ALA A 138 1.79 26.60 7.02
N PRO A 139 2.49 27.67 6.62
CA PRO A 139 2.19 29.01 7.11
C PRO A 139 0.73 29.36 6.80
N PRO A 140 0.05 30.13 7.67
CA PRO A 140 -1.31 30.56 7.41
C PRO A 140 -1.36 31.30 6.05
N PRO A 141 -2.46 31.18 5.30
CA PRO A 141 -2.61 31.92 4.06
C PRO A 141 -2.41 33.41 4.35
N SER A 142 -1.53 34.05 3.58
CA SER A 142 -1.32 35.49 3.68
C SER A 142 -2.68 36.19 3.51
N PRO A 143 -3.03 37.18 4.34
CA PRO A 143 -4.31 37.85 4.23
C PRO A 143 -4.48 38.40 2.81
N ALA A 144 -5.67 38.20 2.24
CA ALA A 144 -5.98 38.68 0.91
C ALA A 144 -5.77 40.22 0.85
N PRO A 145 -5.17 40.75 -0.23
CA PRO A 145 -4.85 42.17 -0.35
C PRO A 145 -6.07 43.12 -0.33
N ASP A 146 -7.30 42.58 -0.33
CA ASP A 146 -8.54 43.36 -0.43
C ASP A 146 -9.14 43.77 0.94
N ALA A 147 -8.40 43.59 2.05
CA ALA A 147 -8.87 43.92 3.41
C ALA A 147 -8.34 45.25 3.96
N ILE A 148 -7.83 46.14 3.10
CA ILE A 148 -7.40 47.48 3.48
C ILE A 148 -8.23 48.48 2.66
N GLU A 149 -9.42 48.82 3.19
CA GLU A 149 -10.15 50.04 2.82
C GLU A 149 -9.60 51.25 3.58
#